data_AF-A0A6G4QVH8-F1
#
_entry.id   AF-A0A6G4QVH8-F1
#
_cell.length_a   1.000
_cell.length_b   1.000
_cell.length_c   1.000
_cell.angle_alpha   90.00
_cell.angle_beta   90.00
_cell.angle_gamma   90.00
#
_symmetry.space_group_name_H-M   'P 1'
#
loop_
_entity.id
_entity.type
_entity.pdbx_description
1 polymer ?
#
loop_
_entity_poly.entity_id
_entity_poly.type
_entity_poly.pdbx_seq_one_letter_code
_entity_poly.pdbx_strand_id
1 'polypeptide(L)'
;MTLQAPFPSEQPAPPIGRIRAAARRFVRGLAADELLEHVGRIESLVAAPPAPEASRAVIVGLAGLAPFDPARDLIFTGGEGPAVRLTAFDRRGRVLQRVELAAP
;
A
#
# COMPACT_ATOMS: atom_id res chain seq x y z
N MET A 1 0.83 -42.58 -0.67
CA MET A 1 0.82 -41.51 -1.68
C MET A 1 0.53 -40.21 -0.96
N THR A 2 1.57 -39.44 -0.64
CA THR A 2 1.43 -38.13 -0.01
C THR A 2 1.28 -37.07 -1.10
N LEU A 3 0.09 -36.47 -1.20
CA LEU A 3 -0.18 -35.29 -2.02
C LEU A 3 0.56 -34.11 -1.38
N GLN A 4 1.77 -33.84 -1.87
CA GLN A 4 2.47 -32.59 -1.58
C GLN A 4 1.73 -31.49 -2.35
N ALA A 5 0.97 -30.66 -1.64
CA ALA A 5 0.40 -29.45 -2.23
C ALA A 5 1.54 -28.61 -2.83
N PRO A 6 1.35 -28.01 -4.03
CA PRO A 6 2.35 -27.12 -4.57
C PRO A 6 2.52 -25.96 -3.59
N PHE A 7 3.74 -25.80 -3.07
CA PHE A 7 4.13 -24.58 -2.38
C PHE A 7 3.77 -23.42 -3.31
N PRO A 8 3.05 -22.38 -2.85
CA PRO A 8 2.88 -21.19 -3.67
C PRO A 8 4.29 -20.67 -3.95
N SER A 9 4.62 -20.57 -5.24
CA SER A 9 5.88 -20.03 -5.73
C SER A 9 6.25 -18.81 -4.90
N GLU A 10 7.41 -18.82 -4.23
CA GLU A 10 7.97 -17.66 -3.57
C GLU A 10 8.27 -16.60 -4.64
N GLN A 11 7.26 -15.86 -5.08
CA GLN A 11 7.47 -14.64 -5.83
C GLN A 11 8.28 -13.73 -4.91
N PRO A 12 9.47 -13.28 -5.34
CA PRO A 12 10.32 -12.48 -4.47
C PRO A 12 9.53 -11.26 -4.01
N ALA A 13 9.66 -10.84 -2.76
CA ALA A 13 9.07 -9.58 -2.35
C ALA A 13 9.74 -8.42 -3.11
N PRO A 14 9.02 -7.36 -3.53
CA PRO A 14 9.73 -6.17 -3.98
C PRO A 14 10.56 -5.61 -2.82
N PRO A 15 11.76 -5.04 -3.09
CA PRO A 15 12.58 -4.47 -2.04
C PRO A 15 11.81 -3.45 -1.21
N ILE A 16 11.93 -3.51 0.13
CA ILE A 16 11.26 -2.61 1.08
C ILE A 16 11.47 -1.12 0.73
N GLY A 17 12.62 -0.78 0.16
CA GLY A 17 12.91 0.57 -0.35
C GLY A 17 11.95 1.04 -1.45
N ARG A 18 11.50 0.13 -2.33
CA ARG A 18 10.52 0.44 -3.39
C ARG A 18 9.13 0.68 -2.81
N ILE A 19 8.71 -0.10 -1.81
CA ILE A 19 7.44 0.11 -1.10
C ILE A 19 7.42 1.49 -0.45
N ARG A 20 8.48 1.84 0.28
CA ARG A 20 8.61 3.17 0.90
C ARG A 20 8.63 4.29 -0.13
N ALA A 21 9.33 4.09 -1.26
CA ALA A 21 9.38 5.08 -2.33
C ALA A 21 8.00 5.30 -2.98
N ALA A 22 7.22 4.23 -3.17
CA ALA A 22 5.85 4.30 -3.68
C ALA A 22 4.94 5.10 -2.73
N ALA A 23 5.02 4.84 -1.42
CA ALA A 23 4.29 5.61 -0.41
C ALA A 23 4.66 7.10 -0.40
N ARG A 24 5.95 7.43 -0.45
CA ARG A 24 6.39 8.83 -0.54
C ARG A 24 5.96 9.51 -1.85
N ARG A 25 5.98 8.77 -2.96
CA ARG A 25 5.51 9.27 -4.26
C ARG A 25 4.01 9.57 -4.19
N PHE A 26 3.23 8.72 -3.54
CA PHE A 26 1.81 8.94 -3.32
C PHE A 26 1.54 10.25 -2.57
N VAL A 27 2.23 10.49 -1.44
CA VAL A 27 2.11 11.77 -0.70
C VAL A 27 2.51 12.95 -1.57
N ARG A 28 3.65 12.87 -2.27
CA ARG A 28 4.11 13.95 -3.15
C ARG A 28 3.16 14.25 -4.30
N GLY A 29 2.52 13.23 -4.87
CA GLY A 29 1.52 13.43 -5.93
C GLY A 29 0.30 14.18 -5.42
N LEU A 30 -0.23 13.78 -4.25
CA LEU A 30 -1.33 14.52 -3.61
C LEU A 30 -0.96 15.98 -3.31
N ALA A 31 0.28 16.24 -2.89
CA ALA A 31 0.76 17.59 -2.62
C ALA A 31 0.93 18.41 -3.91
N ALA A 32 1.51 17.81 -4.96
CA ALA A 32 1.74 18.47 -6.23
C ALA A 32 0.43 18.86 -6.94
N ASP A 33 -0.62 18.06 -6.76
CA ASP A 33 -1.94 18.28 -7.34
C ASP A 33 -2.87 19.08 -6.40
N GLU A 34 -2.37 19.60 -5.28
CA GLU A 34 -3.15 20.37 -4.27
C GLU A 34 -4.35 19.59 -3.68
N LEU A 35 -4.25 18.26 -3.62
CA LEU A 35 -5.34 17.37 -3.21
C LEU A 35 -5.35 17.04 -1.71
N LEU A 36 -4.32 17.42 -0.95
CA LEU A 36 -4.18 17.03 0.47
C LEU A 36 -5.40 17.40 1.32
N GLU A 37 -5.96 18.60 1.15
CA GLU A 37 -7.13 19.06 1.92
C GLU A 37 -8.45 18.36 1.53
N HIS A 38 -8.45 17.72 0.35
CA HIS A 38 -9.60 17.01 -0.20
C HIS A 38 -9.64 15.54 0.25
N VAL A 39 -8.54 15.02 0.80
CA VAL A 39 -8.46 13.63 1.26
C VAL A 39 -9.39 13.42 2.45
N GLY A 40 -10.39 12.55 2.26
CA GLY A 40 -11.31 12.12 3.32
C GLY A 40 -10.97 10.73 3.88
N ARG A 41 -10.29 9.88 3.10
CA ARG A 41 -9.93 8.51 3.49
C ARG A 41 -8.74 8.03 2.68
N ILE A 42 -7.91 7.18 3.30
CA ILE A 42 -6.82 6.48 2.65
C ILE A 42 -7.04 4.98 2.81
N GLU A 43 -6.77 4.21 1.76
CA GLU A 43 -6.71 2.75 1.84
C GLU A 43 -5.34 2.28 1.34
N SER A 44 -4.72 1.38 2.10
CA SER A 44 -3.39 0.83 1.84
C SER A 44 -3.46 -0.69 1.82
N LEU A 45 -3.54 -1.28 0.63
CA LEU A 45 -3.41 -2.72 0.47
C LEU A 45 -1.94 -3.14 0.47
N VAL A 46 -1.61 -4.18 1.22
CA VAL A 46 -0.27 -4.75 1.31
C VAL A 46 -0.35 -6.27 1.12
N ALA A 47 0.40 -6.80 0.17
CA ALA A 47 0.52 -8.25 -0.01
C ALA A 47 1.34 -8.87 1.14
N ALA A 48 1.00 -10.10 1.55
CA ALA A 48 1.75 -10.89 2.52
C ALA A 48 2.35 -12.13 1.83
N PRO A 49 3.56 -12.64 2.19
CA PRO A 49 4.66 -12.08 2.99
C PRO A 49 5.74 -11.38 2.13
N PRO A 50 6.49 -10.36 2.65
CA PRO A 50 6.86 -10.08 4.04
C PRO A 50 6.08 -8.88 4.60
N ALA A 51 5.03 -9.18 5.38
CA ALA A 51 4.01 -8.22 5.80
C ALA A 51 4.47 -7.17 6.85
N PRO A 52 5.30 -7.48 7.87
CA PRO A 52 5.65 -6.50 8.91
C PRO A 52 6.51 -5.35 8.37
N GLU A 53 7.56 -5.66 7.62
CA GLU A 53 8.50 -4.68 7.07
C GLU A 53 7.84 -3.85 5.97
N ALA A 54 7.02 -4.49 5.13
CA ALA A 54 6.24 -3.81 4.11
C ALA A 54 5.25 -2.80 4.73
N SER A 55 4.52 -3.22 5.77
CA SER A 55 3.60 -2.33 6.51
C SER A 55 4.35 -1.16 7.13
N ARG A 56 5.49 -1.42 7.79
CA ARG A 56 6.32 -0.37 8.36
C ARG A 56 6.82 0.60 7.29
N ALA A 57 7.17 0.11 6.10
CA ALA A 57 7.58 0.96 4.99
C ALA A 57 6.45 1.86 4.46
N VAL A 58 5.22 1.35 4.42
CA VAL A 58 4.03 2.17 4.11
C VAL A 58 3.82 3.24 5.18
N ILE A 59 3.78 2.85 6.46
CA ILE A 59 3.57 3.77 7.59
C ILE A 59 4.60 4.91 7.57
N VAL A 60 5.88 4.56 7.42
CA VAL A 60 6.95 5.56 7.37
C VAL A 60 6.89 6.41 6.10
N GLY A 61 6.40 5.85 4.99
CA GLY A 61 6.25 6.57 3.73
C GLY A 61 5.07 7.55 3.71
N LEU A 62 4.02 7.26 4.49
CA LEU A 62 2.82 8.09 4.67
C LEU A 62 2.87 8.96 5.93
N ALA A 63 3.99 8.96 6.66
CA ALA A 63 4.12 9.69 7.91
C ALA A 63 3.72 11.16 7.77
N GLY A 64 2.78 11.62 8.60
CA GLY A 64 2.25 12.99 8.57
C GLY A 64 1.13 13.25 7.57
N LEU A 65 0.72 12.27 6.75
CA LEU A 65 -0.44 12.41 5.87
C LEU A 65 -1.73 12.22 6.68
N ALA A 66 -2.46 13.30 6.98
CA ALA A 66 -3.82 13.19 7.47
C ALA A 66 -4.79 12.86 6.31
N PRO A 67 -5.85 12.06 6.53
CA PRO A 67 -6.29 11.45 7.79
C PRO A 67 -5.81 10.00 7.99
N PHE A 68 -4.62 9.63 7.51
CA PHE A 68 -4.14 8.23 7.57
C PHE A 68 -4.05 7.69 9.00
N ASP A 69 -4.75 6.58 9.26
CA ASP A 69 -4.65 5.79 10.48
C ASP A 69 -4.20 4.37 10.14
N PRO A 70 -2.95 3.97 10.45
CA PRO A 70 -2.43 2.64 10.17
C PRO A 70 -3.32 1.50 10.68
N ALA A 71 -4.04 1.68 11.79
CA ALA A 71 -4.87 0.64 12.37
C ALA A 71 -6.15 0.37 11.55
N ARG A 72 -6.60 1.35 10.76
CA ARG A 72 -7.85 1.29 9.98
C ARG A 72 -7.60 1.17 8.49
N ASP A 73 -6.52 1.76 8.01
CA ASP A 73 -6.27 1.97 6.60
C ASP A 73 -5.30 0.95 5.99
N LEU A 74 -4.57 0.17 6.81
CA LEU A 74 -3.75 -0.95 6.33
C LEU A 74 -4.59 -2.22 6.22
N ILE A 75 -4.61 -2.80 5.01
CA ILE A 75 -5.37 -4.00 4.68
C ILE A 75 -4.41 -5.02 4.07
N PHE A 76 -4.41 -6.23 4.64
CA PHE A 76 -3.56 -7.33 4.17
C PHE A 76 -4.32 -8.22 3.19
N THR A 77 -3.75 -8.46 2.00
CA THR A 77 -4.41 -9.23 0.93
C THR A 77 -4.00 -10.71 0.89
N GLY A 78 -3.17 -11.17 1.82
CA GLY A 78 -2.75 -12.59 1.85
C GLY A 78 -1.88 -13.04 0.67
N GLY A 79 -1.33 -12.10 -0.11
CA GLY A 79 -0.46 -12.39 -1.25
C GLY A 79 -1.15 -12.23 -2.61
N GLU A 80 -2.45 -11.93 -2.63
CA GLU A 80 -3.17 -11.63 -3.87
C GLU A 80 -2.97 -10.16 -4.27
N GLY A 81 -2.67 -9.94 -5.56
CA GLY A 81 -2.60 -8.61 -6.17
C GLY A 81 -1.23 -7.92 -6.07
N PRO A 82 -1.20 -6.57 -6.13
CA PRO A 82 0.05 -5.82 -6.09
C PRO A 82 0.71 -5.89 -4.71
N ALA A 83 2.03 -5.76 -4.67
CA ALA A 83 2.77 -5.71 -3.43
C ALA A 83 2.34 -4.55 -2.52
N VAL A 84 2.03 -3.39 -3.11
CA VAL A 84 1.32 -2.33 -2.40
C VAL A 84 0.36 -1.59 -3.33
N ARG A 85 -0.82 -1.24 -2.83
CA ARG A 85 -1.74 -0.32 -3.49
C ARG A 85 -2.23 0.72 -2.50
N LEU A 86 -1.95 1.99 -2.81
CA LEU A 86 -2.34 3.15 -2.01
C LEU A 86 -3.41 3.92 -2.78
N THR A 87 -4.55 4.16 -2.15
CA THR A 87 -5.66 4.91 -2.76
C THR A 87 -6.11 6.02 -1.81
N ALA A 88 -6.17 7.25 -2.31
CA ALA A 88 -6.80 8.37 -1.62
C ALA A 88 -8.21 8.55 -2.17
N PHE A 89 -9.15 8.78 -1.26
CA PHE A 89 -10.53 9.10 -1.60
C PHE A 89 -10.90 10.46 -1.03
N ASP A 90 -11.79 11.18 -1.72
CA ASP A 90 -12.46 12.33 -1.13
C ASP A 90 -13.54 11.91 -0.12
N ARG A 91 -14.15 12.88 0.55
CA ARG A 91 -15.25 12.66 1.52
C ARG A 91 -16.50 12.01 0.91
N ARG A 92 -16.63 11.99 -0.41
CA ARG A 92 -17.73 11.35 -1.16
C ARG A 92 -17.37 9.95 -1.66
N GLY A 93 -16.17 9.46 -1.34
CA GLY A 93 -15.68 8.15 -1.77
C GLY A 93 -15.16 8.13 -3.21
N ARG A 94 -14.94 9.28 -3.85
CA ARG A 94 -14.33 9.33 -5.20
C ARG A 94 -12.83 9.20 -5.08
N VAL A 95 -12.21 8.46 -6.00
CA VAL A 95 -10.76 8.30 -6.06
C VAL A 95 -10.12 9.63 -6.46
N LEU A 96 -9.22 10.12 -5.63
CA LEU A 96 -8.37 11.28 -5.91
C LEU A 96 -7.06 10.86 -6.55
N GLN A 97 -6.42 9.84 -5.99
CA GLN A 97 -5.17 9.30 -6.50
C GLN A 97 -5.05 7.82 -6.17
N ARG A 98 -4.40 7.06 -7.06
CA ARG A 98 -3.98 5.69 -6.82
C ARG A 98 -2.52 5.49 -7.23
N VAL A 99 -1.76 4.83 -6.36
CA VAL A 99 -0.40 4.35 -6.68
C VAL A 99 -0.35 2.86 -6.40
N GLU A 100 0.22 2.13 -7.35
CA GLU A 100 0.37 0.68 -7.26
C GLU A 100 1.81 0.28 -7.54
N LEU A 101 2.33 -0.65 -6.73
CA LEU A 101 3.60 -1.32 -6.95
C LEU A 101 3.28 -2.80 -7.17
N ALA A 102 3.55 -3.29 -8.37
CA ALA A 102 3.39 -4.71 -8.69
C ALA A 102 4.24 -5.58 -7.76
N ALA A 103 3.73 -6.76 -7.42
CA ALA A 103 4.59 -7.85 -6.99
C ALA A 103 5.48 -8.25 -8.18
N PRO A 104 6.77 -8.55 -7.97
CA PRO A 104 7.67 -8.90 -9.05
C PRO A 104 7.39 -10.28 -9.65
#